data_AF-A0A2A5H4W4-F1
#
_entry.id   AF-A0A2A5H4W4-F1
#
_cell.length_a   1.000
_cell.length_b   1.000
_cell.length_c   1.000
_cell.angle_alpha   90.00
_cell.angle_beta   90.00
_cell.angle_gamma   90.00
#
_symmetry.space_group_name_H-M   'P 1'
#
loop_
_entity.id
_entity.type
_entity.pdbx_description
1 polymer ?
#
loop_
_entity_poly.entity_id
_entity_poly.type
_entity_poly.pdbx_seq_one_letter_code
_entity_poly.pdbx_strand_id
1 'polypeptide(L)' 'MKKFRDLARRYISDERGVVTIEWVGIAAVVVLAGIVITTFMMTATRDLGDATATQTDGFATNIAASPTPAAGSFARP' A
#
# COMPACT_ATOMS: atom_id res chain seq x y z
N MET A 1 0.03 32.29 -27.39
CA MET A 1 -1.10 31.70 -26.63
C MET A 1 -2.37 31.48 -27.47
N LYS A 2 -2.81 32.42 -28.33
CA LYS A 2 -4.04 32.24 -29.16
C LYS A 2 -4.01 30.98 -30.06
N LYS A 3 -2.89 30.72 -30.73
CA LYS A 3 -2.71 29.52 -31.60
C LYS A 3 -2.90 28.18 -30.87
N PHE A 4 -2.45 28.06 -29.63
CA PHE A 4 -2.61 26.83 -28.84
C PHE A 4 -4.05 26.60 -28.42
N ARG A 5 -4.76 27.66 -28.06
CA ARG A 5 -6.17 27.60 -27.66
C ARG A 5 -7.08 27.24 -28.84
N ASP A 6 -6.75 27.73 -30.04
CA ASP A 6 -7.49 27.41 -31.26
C ASP A 6 -7.20 25.99 -31.75
N LEU A 7 -5.96 25.50 -31.58
CA LEU A 7 -5.60 24.10 -31.84
C LEU A 7 -6.34 23.15 -30.88
N ALA A 8 -6.37 23.49 -29.58
CA ALA A 8 -7.10 22.73 -28.58
C ALA A 8 -8.61 22.70 -28.88
N ARG A 9 -9.20 23.84 -29.30
CA ARG A 9 -10.61 23.87 -29.73
C ARG A 9 -10.89 23.00 -30.94
N ARG A 10 -10.03 23.02 -31.97
CA ARG A 10 -10.18 22.14 -33.14
C ARG A 10 -10.03 20.66 -32.79
N TYR A 11 -9.10 20.34 -31.90
CA TYR A 11 -8.89 18.98 -31.42
C TYR A 11 -10.10 18.48 -30.60
N ILE A 12 -10.65 19.31 -29.72
CA ILE A 12 -11.87 19.02 -28.95
C ILE A 12 -13.10 18.85 -29.87
N SER A 13 -13.15 19.53 -31.02
CA SER A 13 -14.26 19.38 -31.97
C SER A 13 -14.14 18.19 -32.93
N ASP A 14 -12.96 17.58 -33.03
CA ASP A 14 -12.76 16.31 -33.75
C ASP A 14 -13.12 15.13 -32.82
N GLU A 15 -13.91 14.17 -33.31
CA GLU A 15 -14.35 12.98 -32.54
C GLU A 15 -13.18 12.27 -31.84
N ARG A 16 -12.00 12.26 -32.47
CA ARG A 16 -10.78 11.66 -31.91
C ARG A 16 -10.27 12.40 -30.67
N GLY A 17 -10.39 13.73 -30.62
CA GLY A 17 -9.95 14.50 -29.47
C GLY A 17 -10.95 14.47 -28.32
N VAL A 18 -12.25 14.35 -28.61
CA VAL A 18 -13.28 14.08 -27.58
C VAL A 18 -12.99 12.76 -26.86
N VAL A 19 -12.77 11.68 -27.63
CA VAL A 19 -12.45 10.35 -27.07
C VAL A 19 -11.16 10.40 -26.24
N THR A 20 -10.13 11.11 -26.72
CA THR A 20 -8.87 11.23 -25.99
C THR A 20 -9.04 11.95 -24.65
N ILE A 21 -9.86 12.99 -24.59
CA ILE A 21 -10.14 13.73 -23.34
C ILE A 21 -10.93 12.87 -22.35
N GLU A 22 -11.86 12.05 -22.84
CA GLU A 22 -12.60 11.09 -22.01
C GLU A 22 -11.65 10.07 -21.36
N TRP A 23 -10.71 9.50 -22.13
CA TRP A 23 -9.70 8.59 -21.59
C TRP A 23 -8.79 9.26 -20.56
N VAL A 24 -8.42 10.53 -20.77
CA VAL A 24 -7.66 11.32 -19.78
C VAL A 24 -8.47 11.50 -18.49
N GLY A 25 -9.78 11.74 -18.59
CA GLY A 25 -10.67 11.82 -17.44
C GLY A 25 -10.74 10.51 -16.65
N ILE A 26 -10.91 9.38 -17.34
CA ILE A 26 -10.93 8.05 -16.71
C ILE A 26 -9.58 7.76 -16.04
N ALA A 27 -8.46 8.04 -16.72
CA ALA A 27 -7.13 7.85 -16.16
C ALA A 27 -6.90 8.70 -14.91
N ALA A 28 -7.37 9.95 -14.88
CA ALA A 28 -7.28 10.81 -13.71
C ALA A 28 -8.03 10.23 -12.50
N VAL A 29 -9.23 9.68 -12.71
CA VAL A 29 -10.01 9.03 -11.65
C VAL A 29 -9.32 7.76 -11.14
N VAL A 30 -8.74 6.94 -12.02
CA VAL A 30 -8.01 5.72 -11.64
C VAL A 30 -6.76 6.06 -10.81
N VAL A 31 -6.01 7.09 -11.21
CA VAL A 31 -4.84 7.56 -10.45
C VAL A 31 -5.26 8.05 -9.07
N LEU A 32 -6.35 8.82 -8.98
CA LEU A 32 -6.88 9.32 -7.71
C LEU A 32 -7.29 8.15 -6.79
N ALA A 33 -7.99 7.16 -7.33
CA ALA A 33 -8.37 5.96 -6.60
C ALA A 33 -7.14 5.17 -6.12
N GLY A 34 -6.10 5.05 -6.95
CA GLY A 34 -4.84 4.41 -6.60
C GLY A 34 -4.14 5.08 -5.41
N ILE A 35 -4.12 6.41 -5.36
CA ILE A 35 -3.54 7.17 -4.24
C ILE A 35 -4.32 6.89 -2.95
N VAL A 36 -5.66 6.88 -3.02
CA VAL A 36 -6.53 6.60 -1.87
C VAL A 36 -6.28 5.18 -1.35
N ILE A 37 -6.29 4.18 -2.24
CA ILE A 37 -6.05 2.77 -1.87
C ILE A 37 -4.67 2.61 -1.24
N THR A 38 -3.64 3.22 -1.83
CA THR A 38 -2.27 3.15 -1.31
C THR A 38 -2.18 3.72 0.11
N THR A 39 -2.91 4.80 0.38
CA THR A 39 -2.98 5.41 1.71
C THR A 39 -3.61 4.46 2.73
N PHE A 40 -4.73 3.81 2.38
CA PHE A 40 -5.35 2.81 3.24
C PHE A 40 -4.45 1.57 3.47
N MET A 41 -3.73 1.12 2.43
CA MET A 41 -2.79 0.01 2.56
C MET A 41 -1.62 0.33 3.49
N MET A 42 -1.10 1.57 3.50
CA MET A 42 -0.03 1.94 4.44
C MET A 42 -0.49 1.86 5.90
N THR A 43 -1.71 2.28 6.20
CA THR A 43 -2.30 2.14 7.54
C THR A 43 -2.45 0.68 7.91
N ALA A 44 -3.08 -0.13 7.05
CA ALA A 44 -3.28 -1.55 7.30
C ALA A 44 -1.95 -2.31 7.45
N THR A 45 -0.91 -1.94 6.69
CA THR A 45 0.42 -2.56 6.79
C THR A 45 1.11 -2.20 8.11
N ARG A 46 0.94 -0.97 8.61
CA ARG A 46 1.45 -0.57 9.93
C ARG A 46 0.74 -1.32 11.04
N ASP A 47 -0.59 -1.41 11.00
CA ASP A 47 -1.38 -2.15 11.98
C ASP A 47 -0.98 -3.63 12.01
N LEU A 48 -0.75 -4.23 10.84
CA LEU A 48 -0.29 -5.62 10.73
C LEU A 48 1.16 -5.80 11.25
N GLY A 49 2.02 -4.81 10.99
CA GLY A 49 3.38 -4.75 11.51
C GLY A 49 3.41 -4.69 13.03
N ASP A 50 2.63 -3.80 13.63
CA ASP A 50 2.54 -3.62 15.08
C ASP A 50 1.95 -4.86 15.76
N ALA A 51 0.93 -5.49 15.16
CA ALA A 51 0.39 -6.76 15.64
C ALA A 51 1.41 -7.91 15.60
N THR A 52 2.21 -7.98 14.52
CA THR A 52 3.26 -9.00 14.37
C THR A 52 4.41 -8.77 15.34
N ALA A 53 4.83 -7.51 15.54
CA ALA A 53 5.85 -7.14 16.52
C ALA A 53 5.39 -7.50 17.94
N THR A 54 4.16 -7.16 18.30
CA THR A 54 3.58 -7.49 19.61
C THR A 54 3.55 -9.00 19.87
N GLN A 55 3.17 -9.81 18.87
CA GLN A 55 3.20 -11.27 19.01
C GLN A 55 4.63 -11.82 19.11
N THR A 56 5.57 -11.24 18.37
CA THR A 56 6.98 -11.65 18.39
C THR A 56 7.61 -11.33 19.73
N ASP A 57 7.36 -10.15 20.30
CA ASP A 57 7.83 -9.78 21.63
C ASP A 57 7.19 -10.65 22.72
N GLY A 58 5.90 -10.96 22.60
CA GLY A 58 5.22 -11.89 23.50
C GLY A 58 5.80 -13.31 23.43
N PHE A 59 6.10 -13.80 22.23
CA PHE A 59 6.75 -15.10 22.05
C PHE A 59 8.19 -15.10 22.58
N ALA A 60 8.98 -14.06 22.28
CA ALA A 60 10.34 -13.90 22.79
C ALA A 60 10.36 -13.83 24.31
N THR A 61 9.40 -13.13 24.92
CA THR A 61 9.24 -13.07 26.38
C THR A 61 8.90 -14.43 26.96
N ASN A 62 8.03 -15.22 26.31
CA ASN A 62 7.70 -16.57 26.74
C ASN A 62 8.89 -17.55 26.62
N ILE A 63 9.73 -17.40 25.59
CA ILE A 63 11.00 -18.16 25.49
C ILE A 63 11.98 -17.72 26.56
N ALA A 64 12.15 -16.42 26.78
CA ALA A 64 13.07 -15.89 27.81
C ALA A 64 12.62 -16.23 29.24
N ALA A 65 11.31 -16.36 29.47
CA ALA A 65 10.72 -16.78 30.73
C ALA A 65 10.64 -18.31 30.89
N SER A 66 10.94 -19.09 29.84
CA SER A 66 11.09 -20.54 29.97
C SER A 66 12.34 -20.81 30.79
N PRO A 67 12.27 -21.55 31.92
CA PRO A 67 13.45 -21.87 32.70
C PRO A 67 14.44 -22.61 31.79
N THR A 68 15.63 -22.05 31.61
CA THR A 68 16.75 -22.72 30.95
C THR A 68 16.88 -24.09 31.61
N PRO A 69 16.75 -25.22 30.88
CA PRO A 69 16.86 -26.52 31.50
C PRO A 69 18.20 -26.58 32.21
N ALA A 70 18.19 -26.75 33.53
CA ALA A 70 19.40 -26.89 34.32
C ALA A 70 20.25 -27.99 33.67
N ALA A 71 21.56 -27.75 33.53
CA ALA A 71 22.51 -28.56 32.79
C ALA A 71 22.71 -30.02 33.29
N GLY A 72 21.76 -30.56 34.06
CA GLY A 72 21.71 -31.94 34.54
C GLY A 72 20.41 -32.69 34.19
N SER A 73 19.41 -32.10 33.53
CA SER A 73 18.13 -32.78 33.26
C SER A 73 18.17 -33.83 32.14
N PHE A 74 19.33 -34.03 31.50
CA PHE A 74 19.57 -35.10 30.52
C PHE A 74 20.28 -36.32 31.12
N ALA A 75 20.54 -36.36 32.43
CA ALA A 75 21.00 -37.56 33.10
C ALA A 75 19.85 -38.58 33.18
N ARG A 76 19.75 -39.42 32.14
CA ARG A 76 18.87 -40.60 32.09
C ARG A 76 19.28 -41.62 33.17
N PRO A 77 18.33 -42.41 33.72
CA PRO A 77 18.65 -43.55 34.58
C PRO A 77 19.45 -44.64 33.84
#